data_AF-A0A537TB29-F1
#
_entry.id   AF-A0A537TB29-F1
#
_cell.length_a   1.000
_cell.length_b   1.000
_cell.length_c   1.000
_cell.angle_alpha   90.00
_cell.angle_beta   90.00
_cell.angle_gamma   90.00
#
_symmetry.space_group_name_H-M   'P 1'
#
loop_
_entity.id
_entity.type
_entity.pdbx_description
1 polymer ?
#
loop_
_entity_poly.entity_id
_entity_poly.type
_entity_poly.pdbx_seq_one_letter_code
_entity_poly.pdbx_strand_id
1 'polypeptide(L)'
;MRGGAMNVHVEANGIASVHLTLAVVDYEHVREIAQGLVRADGITLTPLIFPSIEEITFRFTNNLEWDVSELSFGKYVSLTSQGAAPMVAIPVFPSRVHRHSAIYVRADRGIKAAKDLEGCAVGVPEWAQTAGIYARGILAEEFGVDLSKIRWLQAGVNEPGRTEKVALRLPSGMRCEPRPDTSLSAMLASGEIDAVISARAPEAPNSRVVRLFPDYRAEEARFFKKTGIFPIMHLIAIRRTVLEQHPWIAMNLFKMFEEAKRRCFNRLRDFTCARIPLPWAAAIAEEIAGGFGPDPYPYGIEESRPTIEAFCRYAHDQGVTHRRMGVDDLFPREVRAMARV
;
A
#
# COMPACT_ATOMS: atom_id res chain seq x y z
N MET A 1 -9.87 -15.79 28.07
CA MET A 1 -11.27 -16.13 27.74
C MET A 1 -12.23 -15.18 28.47
N ARG A 2 -12.65 -14.12 27.80
CA ARG A 2 -13.94 -13.47 28.04
C ARG A 2 -14.47 -13.16 26.64
N GLY A 3 -15.43 -13.95 26.18
CA GLY A 3 -16.14 -13.67 24.94
C GLY A 3 -16.87 -12.35 25.11
N GLY A 4 -16.39 -11.31 24.43
CA GLY A 4 -17.15 -10.10 24.28
C GLY A 4 -18.34 -10.43 23.38
N ALA A 5 -19.55 -10.42 23.95
CA ALA A 5 -20.75 -10.37 23.15
C ALA A 5 -20.68 -9.10 22.28
N MET A 6 -20.75 -9.24 20.96
CA MET A 6 -20.95 -8.12 20.06
C MET A 6 -22.23 -8.29 19.25
N ASN A 7 -22.75 -7.12 18.88
CA ASN A 7 -24.16 -6.83 18.71
C ASN A 7 -24.67 -7.24 17.34
N VAL A 8 -25.34 -8.39 17.28
CA VAL A 8 -26.35 -8.62 16.26
C VAL A 8 -27.52 -7.69 16.56
N HIS A 9 -27.70 -6.66 15.74
CA HIS A 9 -28.86 -5.78 15.84
C HIS A 9 -29.95 -6.31 14.91
N VAL A 10 -31.10 -6.62 15.50
CA VAL A 10 -32.31 -6.95 14.75
C VAL A 10 -33.01 -5.64 14.42
N GLU A 11 -33.09 -5.30 13.14
CA GLU A 11 -33.90 -4.17 12.67
C GLU A 11 -35.40 -4.47 12.86
N ALA A 12 -36.22 -3.43 12.96
CA ALA A 12 -37.66 -3.53 13.22
C ALA A 12 -38.45 -4.34 12.17
N ASN A 13 -37.83 -4.70 11.05
CA ASN A 13 -38.36 -5.54 9.97
C ASN A 13 -38.04 -7.05 10.14
N GLY A 14 -37.36 -7.45 11.22
CA GLY A 14 -36.97 -8.85 11.48
C GLY A 14 -35.67 -9.28 10.80
N ILE A 15 -34.91 -8.36 10.20
CA ILE A 15 -33.60 -8.63 9.60
C ILE A 15 -32.50 -8.43 10.66
N ALA A 16 -31.71 -9.47 10.90
CA ALA A 16 -30.53 -9.38 11.74
C ALA A 16 -29.32 -8.95 10.90
N SER A 17 -28.56 -7.95 11.38
CA SER A 17 -27.31 -7.52 10.75
C SER A 17 -26.14 -7.58 11.73
N VAL A 18 -24.94 -7.84 11.20
CA VAL A 18 -23.69 -7.68 11.94
C VAL A 18 -23.29 -6.21 11.86
N HIS A 19 -23.09 -5.57 13.01
CA HIS A 19 -22.57 -4.21 13.06
C HIS A 19 -21.04 -4.22 13.05
N LEU A 20 -20.43 -3.58 12.05
CA LEU A 20 -18.97 -3.44 11.93
C LEU A 20 -18.57 -1.96 11.87
N THR A 21 -17.40 -1.66 12.41
CA THR A 21 -16.69 -0.39 12.19
C THR A 21 -15.67 -0.52 11.04
N LEU A 22 -15.56 0.50 10.21
CA LEU A 22 -14.58 0.59 9.13
C LEU A 22 -13.71 1.85 9.30
N ALA A 23 -12.39 1.70 9.41
CA ALA A 23 -11.46 2.83 9.27
C ALA A 23 -10.76 2.80 7.91
N VAL A 24 -10.91 3.87 7.11
CA VAL A 24 -10.34 3.97 5.75
C VAL A 24 -10.00 5.43 5.43
N VAL A 25 -9.04 5.66 4.54
CA VAL A 25 -8.71 7.00 4.05
C VAL A 25 -9.84 7.53 3.13
N ASP A 26 -10.00 8.85 3.08
CA ASP A 26 -10.97 9.55 2.22
C ASP A 26 -10.63 9.43 0.72
N TYR A 27 -10.91 8.27 0.14
CA TYR A 27 -10.81 8.05 -1.30
C TYR A 27 -12.14 8.26 -2.03
N GLU A 28 -12.09 8.81 -3.25
CA GLU A 28 -13.27 8.96 -4.10
C GLU A 28 -14.02 7.63 -4.35
N HIS A 29 -13.28 6.53 -4.46
CA HIS A 29 -13.84 5.20 -4.73
C HIS A 29 -14.38 4.49 -3.47
N VAL A 30 -14.29 5.11 -2.28
CA VAL A 30 -14.95 4.64 -1.05
C VAL A 30 -16.04 5.60 -0.55
N ARG A 31 -16.19 6.78 -1.18
CA ARG A 31 -17.13 7.82 -0.72
C ARG A 31 -18.59 7.36 -0.65
N GLU A 32 -19.04 6.55 -1.61
CA GLU A 32 -20.42 6.01 -1.58
C GLU A 32 -20.64 4.97 -0.47
N ILE A 33 -19.59 4.33 0.04
CA ILE A 33 -19.66 3.49 1.26
C ILE A 33 -19.84 4.39 2.48
N ALA A 34 -19.04 5.46 2.57
CA ALA A 34 -19.12 6.43 3.66
C ALA A 34 -20.51 7.10 3.76
N GLN A 35 -21.16 7.31 2.61
CA GLN A 35 -22.50 7.89 2.51
C GLN A 35 -23.64 6.87 2.67
N GLY A 36 -23.32 5.57 2.79
CA GLY A 36 -24.31 4.50 2.90
C GLY A 36 -25.12 4.24 1.62
N LEU A 37 -24.63 4.70 0.47
CA LEU A 37 -25.24 4.48 -0.86
C LEU A 37 -24.85 3.11 -1.44
N VAL A 38 -23.67 2.61 -1.10
CA VAL A 38 -23.23 1.23 -1.37
C VAL A 38 -23.10 0.52 -0.04
N ARG A 39 -23.75 -0.65 0.09
CA ARG A 39 -23.86 -1.41 1.34
C ARG A 39 -23.41 -2.85 1.11
N ALA A 40 -22.94 -3.50 2.18
CA ALA A 40 -22.68 -4.93 2.18
C ALA A 40 -23.91 -5.67 2.72
N ASP A 41 -24.31 -6.74 2.04
CA ASP A 41 -25.45 -7.56 2.46
C ASP A 41 -25.23 -8.10 3.89
N GLY A 42 -26.25 -7.95 4.75
CA GLY A 42 -26.22 -8.43 6.13
C GLY A 42 -25.32 -7.65 7.08
N ILE A 43 -24.72 -6.53 6.65
CA ILE A 43 -23.77 -5.74 7.45
C ILE A 43 -24.29 -4.31 7.59
N THR A 44 -24.42 -3.85 8.83
CA THR A 44 -24.53 -2.43 9.16
C THR A 44 -23.13 -1.90 9.40
N LEU A 45 -22.70 -0.88 8.64
CA LEU A 45 -21.34 -0.38 8.69
C LEU A 45 -21.29 1.04 9.30
N THR A 46 -20.39 1.26 10.24
CA THR A 46 -20.01 2.60 10.71
C THR A 46 -18.66 2.98 10.09
N PRO A 47 -18.66 3.79 9.02
CA PRO A 47 -17.42 4.26 8.40
C PRO A 47 -16.81 5.42 9.20
N LEU A 48 -15.50 5.33 9.45
CA LEU A 48 -14.64 6.37 10.01
C LEU A 48 -13.61 6.73 8.94
N ILE A 49 -13.73 7.95 8.41
CA ILE A 49 -12.93 8.43 7.28
C ILE A 49 -11.80 9.31 7.79
N PHE A 50 -10.57 8.99 7.41
CA PHE A 50 -9.36 9.70 7.83
C PHE A 50 -8.69 10.43 6.66
N PRO A 51 -7.99 11.55 6.92
CA PRO A 51 -7.25 12.27 5.89
C PRO A 51 -5.98 11.53 5.44
N SER A 52 -5.46 10.61 6.26
CA SER A 52 -4.22 9.89 5.98
C SER A 52 -4.19 8.51 6.65
N ILE A 53 -3.31 7.63 6.14
CA ILE A 53 -3.21 6.23 6.58
C ILE A 53 -2.42 6.08 7.88
N GLU A 54 -1.59 7.06 8.24
CA GLU A 54 -0.65 6.94 9.36
C GLU A 54 -1.36 6.78 10.70
N GLU A 55 -2.43 7.54 10.93
CA GLU A 55 -3.23 7.43 12.16
C GLU A 55 -3.95 6.09 12.22
N ILE A 56 -4.61 5.68 11.12
CA ILE A 56 -5.29 4.37 11.02
C ILE A 56 -4.30 3.25 11.33
N THR A 57 -3.14 3.24 10.66
CA THR A 57 -2.13 2.18 10.84
C THR A 57 -1.63 2.15 12.27
N PHE A 58 -1.32 3.31 12.87
CA PHE A 58 -0.85 3.37 14.26
C PHE A 58 -1.89 2.81 15.24
N ARG A 59 -3.13 3.28 15.19
CA ARG A 59 -4.20 2.85 16.10
C ARG A 59 -4.58 1.39 15.90
N PHE A 60 -4.72 0.95 14.65
CA PHE A 60 -5.14 -0.42 14.33
C PHE A 60 -4.07 -1.46 14.69
N THR A 61 -2.79 -1.18 14.40
CA THR A 61 -1.70 -2.14 14.71
C THR A 61 -1.40 -2.26 16.21
N ASN A 62 -1.63 -1.21 16.99
CA ASN A 62 -1.40 -1.23 18.44
C ASN A 62 -2.63 -1.75 19.22
N ASN A 63 -3.83 -1.36 18.82
CA ASN A 63 -5.04 -1.51 19.65
C ASN A 63 -6.20 -2.24 18.95
N LEU A 64 -6.11 -2.55 17.65
CA LEU A 64 -7.20 -3.17 16.87
C LEU A 64 -8.54 -2.43 17.04
N GLU A 65 -8.51 -1.10 16.99
CA GLU A 65 -9.63 -0.24 17.39
C GLU A 65 -10.90 -0.42 16.54
N TRP A 66 -10.78 -1.01 15.35
CA TRP A 66 -11.87 -1.21 14.40
C TRP A 66 -12.02 -2.67 14.01
N ASP A 67 -13.21 -3.04 13.52
CA ASP A 67 -13.49 -4.38 13.00
C ASP A 67 -12.82 -4.58 11.64
N VAL A 68 -12.91 -3.57 10.80
CA VAL A 68 -12.35 -3.51 9.45
C VAL A 68 -11.49 -2.26 9.35
N SER A 69 -10.29 -2.37 8.80
CA SER A 69 -9.35 -1.26 8.74
C SER A 69 -8.47 -1.36 7.51
N GLU A 70 -8.23 -0.22 6.87
CA GLU A 70 -7.16 -0.08 5.90
C GLU A 70 -5.78 -0.26 6.57
N LEU A 71 -4.91 -1.04 5.95
CA LEU A 71 -3.58 -1.36 6.48
C LEU A 71 -2.52 -1.35 5.38
N SER A 72 -1.34 -0.86 5.71
CA SER A 72 -0.14 -0.95 4.86
C SER A 72 0.18 -2.40 4.48
N PHE A 73 0.38 -2.67 3.18
CA PHE A 73 0.64 -4.03 2.69
C PHE A 73 1.94 -4.61 3.26
N GLY A 74 3.03 -3.83 3.31
CA GLY A 74 4.30 -4.24 3.91
C GLY A 74 4.16 -4.58 5.39
N LYS A 75 3.36 -3.81 6.14
CA LYS A 75 3.08 -4.10 7.55
C LYS A 75 2.30 -5.39 7.69
N TYR A 76 1.23 -5.57 6.91
CA TYR A 76 0.41 -6.78 6.94
C TYR A 76 1.24 -8.02 6.64
N VAL A 77 2.03 -8.00 5.56
CA VAL A 77 2.86 -9.14 5.14
C VAL A 77 3.94 -9.46 6.19
N SER A 78 4.57 -8.43 6.76
CA SER A 78 5.57 -8.61 7.83
C SER A 78 4.95 -9.26 9.08
N LEU A 79 3.82 -8.73 9.59
CA LEU A 79 3.11 -9.29 10.74
C LEU A 79 2.62 -10.72 10.47
N THR A 80 2.06 -10.97 9.29
CA THR A 80 1.52 -12.29 8.91
C THR A 80 2.65 -13.33 8.78
N SER A 81 3.84 -12.92 8.36
CA SER A 81 5.00 -13.82 8.28
C SER A 81 5.46 -14.39 9.63
N GLN A 82 5.05 -13.75 10.74
CA GLN A 82 5.32 -14.20 12.10
C GLN A 82 4.26 -15.19 12.63
N GLY A 83 3.20 -15.47 11.86
CA GLY A 83 2.21 -16.52 12.15
C GLY A 83 1.09 -16.15 13.12
N ALA A 84 1.14 -15.00 13.79
CA ALA A 84 0.18 -14.60 14.82
C ALA A 84 -0.49 -13.24 14.54
N ALA A 85 -0.65 -12.86 13.27
CA ALA A 85 -1.28 -11.59 12.92
C ALA A 85 -2.73 -11.54 13.44
N PRO A 86 -3.12 -10.55 14.26
CA PRO A 86 -4.46 -10.43 14.82
C PRO A 86 -5.52 -9.94 13.82
N MET A 87 -5.13 -9.77 12.56
CA MET A 87 -5.99 -9.40 11.45
C MET A 87 -5.74 -10.30 10.23
N VAL A 88 -6.69 -10.32 9.32
CA VAL A 88 -6.68 -11.05 8.06
C VAL A 88 -7.08 -10.10 6.94
N ALA A 89 -6.29 -10.00 5.89
CA ALA A 89 -6.58 -9.15 4.74
C ALA A 89 -7.61 -9.79 3.80
N ILE A 90 -8.42 -8.96 3.17
CA ILE A 90 -9.16 -9.30 1.95
C ILE A 90 -8.50 -8.60 0.75
N PRO A 91 -8.63 -9.11 -0.49
CA PRO A 91 -7.96 -8.56 -1.66
C PRO A 91 -8.63 -7.29 -2.21
N VAL A 92 -8.93 -6.35 -1.32
CA VAL A 92 -9.39 -5.00 -1.62
C VAL A 92 -8.21 -4.07 -1.43
N PHE A 93 -7.84 -3.33 -2.46
CA PHE A 93 -6.58 -2.57 -2.53
C PHE A 93 -6.84 -1.08 -2.77
N PRO A 94 -7.31 -0.33 -1.76
CA PRO A 94 -7.75 1.06 -1.93
C PRO A 94 -6.62 2.03 -2.30
N SER A 95 -5.35 1.59 -2.21
CA SER A 95 -4.20 2.39 -2.61
C SER A 95 -3.21 1.58 -3.45
N ARG A 96 -2.94 2.05 -4.67
CA ARG A 96 -1.93 1.58 -5.61
C ARG A 96 -1.18 2.76 -6.20
N VAL A 97 0.15 2.67 -6.23
CA VAL A 97 1.03 3.76 -6.69
C VAL A 97 2.33 3.15 -7.18
N HIS A 98 2.73 3.42 -8.43
CA HIS A 98 4.06 3.04 -8.91
C HIS A 98 5.19 3.75 -8.13
N ARG A 99 6.40 3.17 -8.14
CA ARG A 99 7.49 3.60 -7.25
C ARG A 99 8.80 3.98 -7.93
N HIS A 100 8.83 4.14 -9.26
CA HIS A 100 9.98 4.77 -9.92
C HIS A 100 10.08 6.25 -9.52
N SER A 101 8.93 6.91 -9.38
CA SER A 101 8.81 8.30 -8.91
C SER A 101 9.24 8.56 -7.46
N ALA A 102 9.51 7.51 -6.67
CA ALA A 102 9.82 7.58 -5.24
C ALA A 102 11.34 7.66 -4.93
N ILE A 103 12.18 7.76 -5.97
CA ILE A 103 13.64 7.76 -5.83
C ILE A 103 14.16 9.15 -6.19
N TYR A 104 14.72 9.83 -5.18
CA TYR A 104 15.23 11.18 -5.26
C TYR A 104 16.75 11.15 -5.10
N VAL A 105 17.48 11.85 -5.95
CA VAL A 105 18.95 11.86 -5.98
C VAL A 105 19.46 13.29 -5.98
N ARG A 106 20.64 13.50 -5.43
CA ARG A 106 21.37 14.76 -5.57
C ARG A 106 21.93 14.89 -6.99
N ALA A 107 21.56 15.96 -7.68
CA ALA A 107 21.99 16.23 -9.06
C ALA A 107 23.51 16.49 -9.17
N ASP A 108 24.18 16.86 -8.08
CA ASP A 108 25.63 17.16 -8.04
C ASP A 108 26.52 15.94 -7.76
N ARG A 109 25.95 14.73 -7.65
CA ARG A 109 26.68 13.49 -7.34
C ARG A 109 26.96 12.59 -8.53
N GLY A 110 26.59 13.01 -9.74
CA GLY A 110 26.84 12.24 -10.95
C GLY A 110 26.00 10.97 -11.09
N ILE A 111 24.95 10.80 -10.26
CA ILE A 111 24.01 9.67 -10.30
C ILE A 111 23.07 9.87 -11.48
N LYS A 112 23.23 9.08 -12.56
CA LYS A 112 22.46 9.20 -13.80
C LYS A 112 21.62 7.97 -14.11
N ALA A 113 21.97 6.82 -13.55
CA ALA A 113 21.26 5.57 -13.71
C ALA A 113 21.08 4.85 -12.37
N ALA A 114 20.12 3.93 -12.30
CA ALA A 114 19.85 3.15 -11.09
C ALA A 114 21.08 2.40 -10.54
N LYS A 115 21.95 1.90 -11.42
CA LYS A 115 23.19 1.20 -11.04
C LYS A 115 24.19 2.10 -10.31
N ASP A 116 24.15 3.41 -10.55
CA ASP A 116 25.04 4.38 -9.89
C ASP A 116 24.72 4.56 -8.40
N LEU A 117 23.60 3.99 -7.92
CA LEU A 117 23.31 3.93 -6.49
C LEU A 117 24.25 2.98 -5.74
N GLU A 118 24.90 2.01 -6.41
CA GLU A 118 25.93 1.18 -5.78
C GLU A 118 27.11 2.05 -5.31
N GLY A 119 27.50 1.89 -4.05
CA GLY A 119 28.52 2.72 -3.40
C GLY A 119 28.00 4.04 -2.82
N CYS A 120 26.75 4.43 -3.10
CA CYS A 120 26.14 5.64 -2.55
C CYS A 120 25.58 5.42 -1.14
N ALA A 121 25.39 6.54 -0.44
CA ALA A 121 24.62 6.60 0.80
C ALA A 121 23.15 6.95 0.50
N VAL A 122 22.22 6.07 0.90
CA VAL A 122 20.80 6.20 0.55
C VAL A 122 19.93 6.17 1.81
N GLY A 123 19.10 7.19 1.94
CA GLY A 123 18.14 7.36 3.01
C GLY A 123 16.80 6.67 2.77
N VAL A 124 16.22 6.07 3.81
CA VAL A 124 14.85 5.50 3.80
C VAL A 124 14.10 5.91 5.08
N PRO A 125 12.78 6.16 5.02
CA PRO A 125 12.04 6.53 6.22
C PRO A 125 11.81 5.36 7.18
N GLU A 126 11.51 4.19 6.62
CA GLU A 126 11.38 2.91 7.29
C GLU A 126 11.83 1.85 6.28
N TRP A 127 12.58 0.84 6.73
CA TRP A 127 13.00 -0.26 5.88
C TRP A 127 11.78 -1.05 5.39
N ALA A 128 10.85 -1.36 6.30
CA ALA A 128 9.65 -2.12 5.98
C ALA A 128 8.51 -1.29 5.34
N GLN A 129 8.76 -0.05 4.94
CA GLN A 129 7.75 0.76 4.24
C GLN A 129 7.41 0.11 2.89
N THR A 130 6.12 -0.12 2.61
CA THR A 130 5.65 -0.70 1.33
C THR A 130 6.27 -0.02 0.10
N ALA A 131 6.28 1.31 0.07
CA ALA A 131 6.88 2.09 -1.01
C ALA A 131 8.38 1.77 -1.20
N GLY A 132 9.14 1.72 -0.10
CA GLY A 132 10.57 1.40 -0.12
C GLY A 132 10.85 -0.04 -0.55
N ILE A 133 10.02 -1.00 -0.10
CA ILE A 133 10.14 -2.42 -0.51
C ILE A 133 9.98 -2.56 -2.02
N TYR A 134 8.95 -1.95 -2.61
CA TYR A 134 8.76 -1.96 -4.07
C TYR A 134 9.90 -1.25 -4.80
N ALA A 135 10.28 -0.04 -4.36
CA ALA A 135 11.34 0.72 -5.02
C ALA A 135 12.66 -0.05 -5.04
N ARG A 136 13.09 -0.61 -3.90
CA ARG A 136 14.31 -1.43 -3.82
C ARG A 136 14.20 -2.74 -4.58
N GLY A 137 13.03 -3.38 -4.56
CA GLY A 137 12.77 -4.61 -5.32
C GLY A 137 12.89 -4.37 -6.84
N ILE A 138 12.29 -3.28 -7.33
CA ILE A 138 12.39 -2.84 -8.72
C ILE A 138 13.85 -2.53 -9.09
N LEU A 139 14.57 -1.78 -8.25
CA LEU A 139 15.99 -1.49 -8.47
C LEU A 139 16.82 -2.77 -8.60
N ALA A 140 16.59 -3.76 -7.74
CA ALA A 140 17.32 -5.01 -7.76
C ALA A 140 16.98 -5.86 -9.00
N GLU A 141 15.69 -6.10 -9.29
CA GLU A 141 15.28 -7.01 -10.36
C GLU A 141 15.34 -6.39 -11.76
N GLU A 142 14.89 -5.15 -11.93
CA GLU A 142 14.81 -4.54 -13.27
C GLU A 142 16.10 -3.84 -13.68
N PHE A 143 16.84 -3.30 -12.71
CA PHE A 143 18.05 -2.52 -12.97
C PHE A 143 19.33 -3.19 -12.48
N GLY A 144 19.22 -4.40 -11.90
CA GLY A 144 20.36 -5.19 -11.46
C GLY A 144 21.15 -4.54 -10.33
N VAL A 145 20.54 -3.67 -9.52
CA VAL A 145 21.21 -2.98 -8.40
C VAL A 145 21.45 -3.95 -7.26
N ASP A 146 22.70 -4.10 -6.85
CA ASP A 146 23.07 -4.85 -5.66
C ASP A 146 22.85 -3.97 -4.41
N LEU A 147 21.73 -4.21 -3.73
CA LEU A 147 21.34 -3.47 -2.53
C LEU A 147 22.36 -3.59 -1.39
N SER A 148 23.24 -4.61 -1.38
CA SER A 148 24.27 -4.77 -0.35
C SER A 148 25.45 -3.81 -0.52
N LYS A 149 25.62 -3.23 -1.72
CA LYS A 149 26.65 -2.23 -2.00
C LYS A 149 26.20 -0.81 -1.67
N ILE A 150 25.01 -0.63 -1.13
CA ILE A 150 24.45 0.67 -0.76
C ILE A 150 24.57 0.85 0.75
N ARG A 151 25.06 2.02 1.18
CA ARG A 151 25.05 2.39 2.60
C ARG A 151 23.67 2.93 2.96
N TRP A 152 22.88 2.17 3.69
CA TRP A 152 21.51 2.56 4.03
C TRP A 152 21.41 3.28 5.37
N LEU A 153 20.69 4.40 5.39
CA LEU A 153 20.41 5.16 6.60
C LEU A 153 18.91 5.36 6.78
N GLN A 154 18.44 5.29 8.03
CA GLN A 154 17.04 5.47 8.36
C GLN A 154 16.81 6.73 9.19
N ALA A 155 15.98 7.65 8.71
CA ALA A 155 15.53 8.81 9.46
C ALA A 155 14.13 9.24 9.00
N GLY A 156 13.43 10.10 9.73
CA GLY A 156 12.19 10.68 9.21
C GLY A 156 12.46 11.56 7.99
N VAL A 157 11.46 11.68 7.08
CA VAL A 157 11.69 12.37 5.79
C VAL A 157 12.06 13.84 5.99
N ASN A 158 11.18 14.60 6.64
CA ASN A 158 11.41 16.04 6.89
C ASN A 158 11.70 16.35 8.37
N GLU A 159 11.24 15.49 9.28
CA GLU A 159 11.42 15.65 10.73
C GLU A 159 12.16 14.45 11.34
N PRO A 160 12.90 14.63 12.45
CA PRO A 160 13.58 13.55 13.15
C PRO A 160 12.62 12.62 13.90
N GLY A 161 13.18 11.56 14.52
CA GLY A 161 12.43 10.70 15.45
C GLY A 161 11.62 9.54 14.85
N ARG A 162 11.62 9.35 13.52
CA ARG A 162 10.94 8.19 12.91
C ARG A 162 11.72 6.90 13.16
N THR A 163 11.05 5.90 13.73
CA THR A 163 11.62 4.59 14.06
C THR A 163 11.06 3.46 13.20
N GLU A 164 11.78 2.35 13.14
CA GLU A 164 11.31 1.13 12.47
C GLU A 164 10.23 0.47 13.34
N LYS A 165 9.18 -0.03 12.71
CA LYS A 165 7.97 -0.49 13.40
C LYS A 165 7.76 -2.00 13.28
N VAL A 166 8.70 -2.73 12.69
CA VAL A 166 8.68 -4.20 12.61
C VAL A 166 10.05 -4.77 12.97
N ALA A 167 10.08 -6.03 13.41
CA ALA A 167 11.33 -6.76 13.55
C ALA A 167 11.84 -7.15 12.15
N LEU A 168 13.05 -6.72 11.81
CA LEU A 168 13.71 -7.03 10.54
C LEU A 168 14.66 -8.21 10.69
N ARG A 169 14.83 -9.00 9.62
CA ARG A 169 15.84 -10.05 9.48
C ARG A 169 16.65 -9.80 8.21
N LEU A 170 17.45 -8.72 8.22
CA LEU A 170 18.21 -8.30 7.04
C LEU A 170 19.16 -9.41 6.55
N PRO A 171 19.32 -9.59 5.23
CA PRO A 171 20.29 -10.52 4.66
C PRO A 171 21.73 -10.21 5.07
N SER A 172 22.61 -11.21 4.97
CA SER A 172 24.05 -11.00 5.19
C SER A 172 24.58 -9.91 4.24
N GLY A 173 25.41 -9.01 4.77
CA GLY A 173 25.96 -7.88 4.02
C GLY A 173 25.05 -6.65 3.93
N MET A 174 23.76 -6.77 4.27
CA MET A 174 22.85 -5.62 4.34
C MET A 174 22.78 -5.06 5.76
N ARG A 175 22.91 -3.74 5.89
CA ARG A 175 22.74 -3.00 7.14
C ARG A 175 21.98 -1.71 6.85
N CYS A 176 21.10 -1.32 7.77
CA CYS A 176 20.41 -0.04 7.75
C CYS A 176 20.65 0.66 9.09
N GLU A 177 21.34 1.79 9.04
CA GLU A 177 21.80 2.52 10.22
C GLU A 177 20.76 3.57 10.64
N PRO A 178 20.20 3.49 11.87
CA PRO A 178 19.24 4.47 12.34
C PRO A 178 19.90 5.81 12.66
N ARG A 179 19.22 6.90 12.28
CA ARG A 179 19.60 8.30 12.51
C ARG A 179 18.44 9.08 13.10
N PRO A 180 18.11 8.82 14.39
CA PRO A 180 16.93 9.42 15.04
C PRO A 180 17.09 10.92 15.33
N ASP A 181 18.33 11.42 15.29
CA ASP A 181 18.76 12.79 15.62
C ASP A 181 18.55 13.80 14.49
N THR A 182 18.20 13.34 13.28
CA THR A 182 18.13 14.18 12.08
C THR A 182 17.00 13.73 11.14
N SER A 183 16.84 14.40 9.99
CA SER A 183 15.90 14.04 8.94
C SER A 183 16.62 13.79 7.60
N LEU A 184 15.98 13.01 6.71
CA LEU A 184 16.53 12.73 5.38
C LEU A 184 16.72 14.00 4.56
N SER A 185 15.83 14.98 4.70
CA SER A 185 15.94 16.31 4.09
C SER A 185 17.19 17.05 4.58
N ALA A 186 17.46 17.03 5.89
CA ALA A 186 18.67 17.63 6.45
C ALA A 186 19.95 16.91 6.00
N MET A 187 19.92 15.57 5.94
CA MET A 187 21.05 14.75 5.48
C MET A 187 21.34 14.94 3.99
N LEU A 188 20.31 15.11 3.15
CA LEU A 188 20.47 15.48 1.75
C LEU A 188 21.12 16.85 1.61
N ALA A 189 20.68 17.83 2.41
CA ALA A 189 21.21 19.19 2.39
C ALA A 189 22.68 19.25 2.83
N SER A 190 23.06 18.50 3.87
CA SER A 190 24.44 18.44 4.36
C SER A 190 25.37 17.59 3.46
N GLY A 191 24.80 16.71 2.64
CA GLY A 191 25.55 15.75 1.82
C GLY A 191 26.00 14.50 2.53
N GLU A 192 25.38 14.22 3.68
CA GLU A 192 25.56 12.96 4.38
C GLU A 192 24.94 11.77 3.63
N ILE A 193 23.89 12.03 2.84
CA ILE A 193 23.30 11.08 1.89
C ILE A 193 23.21 11.65 0.48
N ASP A 194 23.28 10.74 -0.48
CA ASP A 194 23.33 11.03 -1.91
C ASP A 194 21.95 10.89 -2.56
N ALA A 195 21.09 10.06 -1.97
CA ALA A 195 19.75 9.80 -2.44
C ALA A 195 18.80 9.46 -1.29
N VAL A 196 17.50 9.55 -1.58
CA VAL A 196 16.41 9.15 -0.70
C VAL A 196 15.40 8.31 -1.48
N ILE A 197 14.95 7.21 -0.88
CA ILE A 197 13.80 6.45 -1.35
C ILE A 197 12.65 6.68 -0.38
N SER A 198 11.63 7.43 -0.78
CA SER A 198 10.51 7.80 0.07
C SER A 198 9.21 8.01 -0.70
N ALA A 199 8.08 7.68 -0.06
CA ALA A 199 6.75 7.88 -0.65
C ALA A 199 6.37 9.36 -0.83
N ARG A 200 6.89 10.23 0.04
CA ARG A 200 6.75 11.70 -0.02
C ARG A 200 8.08 12.29 -0.46
N ALA A 201 8.04 13.33 -1.29
CA ALA A 201 9.25 14.05 -1.65
C ALA A 201 9.90 14.65 -0.39
N PRO A 202 11.24 14.56 -0.25
CA PRO A 202 11.94 15.30 0.79
C PRO A 202 11.85 16.81 0.51
N GLU A 203 11.74 17.60 1.57
CA GLU A 203 11.91 19.04 1.51
C GLU A 203 13.37 19.37 1.14
N ALA A 204 13.55 20.00 -0.02
CA ALA A 204 14.87 20.32 -0.55
C ALA A 204 15.03 21.85 -0.70
N PRO A 205 15.49 22.56 0.34
CA PRO A 205 15.53 24.02 0.33
C PRO A 205 16.44 24.63 -0.76
N ASN A 206 17.35 23.85 -1.34
CA ASN A 206 18.38 24.34 -2.29
C ASN A 206 18.30 23.74 -3.72
N SER A 207 17.13 23.26 -4.17
CA SER A 207 16.82 22.81 -5.55
C SER A 207 17.72 21.76 -6.24
N ARG A 208 18.69 21.15 -5.55
CA ARG A 208 19.61 20.14 -6.11
C ARG A 208 19.10 18.69 -6.06
N VAL A 209 17.84 18.47 -5.66
CA VAL A 209 17.25 17.15 -5.55
C VAL A 209 16.33 16.92 -6.75
N VAL A 210 16.61 15.89 -7.54
CA VAL A 210 15.84 15.48 -8.72
C VAL A 210 15.36 14.05 -8.56
N ARG A 211 14.38 13.62 -9.36
CA ARG A 211 14.04 12.20 -9.44
C ARG A 211 15.09 11.47 -10.26
N LEU A 212 15.43 10.25 -9.83
CA LEU A 212 16.32 9.37 -10.60
C LEU A 212 15.75 9.05 -11.98
N PHE A 213 14.42 8.93 -12.08
CA PHE A 213 13.68 8.77 -13.33
C PHE A 213 12.94 10.07 -13.65
N PRO A 214 13.49 10.96 -14.52
CA PRO A 214 12.84 12.22 -14.86
C PRO A 214 11.47 12.02 -15.51
N ASP A 215 11.38 11.10 -16.47
CA ASP A 215 10.12 10.64 -17.07
C ASP A 215 9.65 9.33 -16.42
N TYR A 216 9.30 9.43 -15.13
CA TYR A 216 8.82 8.28 -14.38
C TYR A 216 7.51 7.72 -14.95
N ARG A 217 6.65 8.51 -15.60
CA ARG A 217 5.39 8.02 -16.18
C ARG A 217 5.66 7.05 -17.32
N ALA A 218 6.59 7.39 -18.23
CA ALA A 218 6.97 6.48 -19.32
C ALA A 218 7.63 5.21 -18.79
N GLU A 219 8.52 5.33 -17.80
CA GLU A 219 9.18 4.17 -17.19
C GLU A 219 8.19 3.25 -16.43
N GLU A 220 7.24 3.84 -15.72
CA GLU A 220 6.19 3.10 -15.00
C GLU A 220 5.25 2.36 -15.97
N ALA A 221 4.87 2.99 -17.08
CA ALA A 221 4.10 2.34 -18.15
C ALA A 221 4.87 1.21 -18.83
N ARG A 222 6.17 1.41 -19.13
CA ARG A 222 7.07 0.37 -19.67
C ARG A 222 7.13 -0.83 -18.71
N PHE A 223 7.35 -0.56 -17.43
CA PHE A 223 7.45 -1.57 -16.38
C PHE A 223 6.14 -2.35 -16.22
N PHE A 224 5.00 -1.66 -16.16
CA PHE A 224 3.69 -2.30 -16.07
C PHE A 224 3.43 -3.20 -17.29
N LYS A 225 3.66 -2.69 -18.50
CA LYS A 225 3.49 -3.47 -19.74
C LYS A 225 4.37 -4.73 -19.77
N LYS A 226 5.59 -4.66 -19.25
CA LYS A 226 6.53 -5.79 -19.19
C LYS A 226 6.13 -6.84 -18.15
N THR A 227 5.63 -6.41 -16.99
CA THR A 227 5.57 -7.27 -15.79
C THR A 227 4.16 -7.54 -15.26
N GLY A 228 3.18 -6.71 -15.63
CA GLY A 228 1.86 -6.68 -15.00
C GLY A 228 1.87 -6.20 -13.54
N ILE A 229 2.99 -5.67 -13.04
CA ILE A 229 3.11 -5.23 -11.63
C ILE A 229 2.63 -3.78 -11.51
N PHE A 230 1.51 -3.59 -10.83
CA PHE A 230 1.02 -2.29 -10.40
C PHE A 230 0.98 -2.22 -8.87
N PRO A 231 2.00 -1.63 -8.22
CA PRO A 231 2.23 -1.81 -6.79
C PRO A 231 1.04 -1.47 -5.87
N ILE A 232 0.70 -2.39 -4.96
CA ILE A 232 -0.34 -2.25 -3.92
C ILE A 232 0.27 -1.62 -2.67
N MET A 233 -0.19 -0.43 -2.29
CA MET A 233 0.29 0.25 -1.08
C MET A 233 -0.44 -0.23 0.16
N HIS A 234 -1.76 -0.23 0.12
CA HIS A 234 -2.62 -0.58 1.24
C HIS A 234 -3.67 -1.60 0.83
N LEU A 235 -4.20 -2.31 1.81
CA LEU A 235 -5.27 -3.28 1.67
C LEU A 235 -6.29 -3.13 2.79
N ILE A 236 -7.45 -3.77 2.65
CA ILE A 236 -8.43 -3.86 3.74
C ILE A 236 -8.14 -5.11 4.57
N ALA A 237 -8.00 -4.92 5.88
CA ALA A 237 -7.83 -5.96 6.88
C ALA A 237 -9.03 -6.04 7.82
N ILE A 238 -9.41 -7.25 8.19
CA ILE A 238 -10.49 -7.56 9.13
C ILE A 238 -9.84 -8.12 10.39
N ARG A 239 -10.27 -7.66 11.56
CA ARG A 239 -9.86 -8.25 12.83
C ARG A 239 -10.18 -9.76 12.82
N ARG A 240 -9.18 -10.58 13.14
CA ARG A 240 -9.25 -12.04 13.00
C ARG A 240 -10.46 -12.64 13.71
N THR A 241 -10.71 -12.21 14.94
CA THR A 241 -11.84 -12.69 15.76
C THR A 241 -13.20 -12.39 15.14
N VAL A 242 -13.33 -11.28 14.42
CA VAL A 242 -14.57 -10.92 13.72
C VAL A 242 -14.78 -11.82 12.51
N LEU A 243 -13.72 -12.06 11.74
CA LEU A 243 -13.77 -12.95 10.58
C LEU A 243 -14.06 -14.40 10.98
N GLU A 244 -13.45 -14.90 12.07
CA GLU A 244 -13.68 -16.26 12.57
C GLU A 244 -15.13 -16.47 13.03
N GLN A 245 -15.77 -15.44 13.57
CA GLN A 245 -17.18 -15.48 13.99
C GLN A 245 -18.15 -15.39 12.81
N HIS A 246 -17.80 -14.61 11.79
CA HIS A 246 -18.65 -14.37 10.62
C HIS A 246 -17.88 -14.50 9.31
N PRO A 247 -17.43 -15.69 8.89
CA PRO A 247 -16.55 -15.85 7.72
C PRO A 247 -17.11 -15.23 6.43
N TRP A 248 -18.44 -15.25 6.27
CA TRP A 248 -19.14 -14.72 5.10
C TRP A 248 -18.97 -13.20 4.90
N ILE A 249 -18.59 -12.43 5.95
CA ILE A 249 -18.41 -10.98 5.82
C ILE A 249 -17.28 -10.63 4.85
N ALA A 250 -16.27 -11.49 4.70
CA ALA A 250 -15.13 -11.21 3.83
C ALA A 250 -15.55 -10.99 2.38
N MET A 251 -16.44 -11.85 1.88
CA MET A 251 -16.95 -11.75 0.51
C MET A 251 -17.93 -10.58 0.36
N ASN A 252 -18.78 -10.33 1.36
CA ASN A 252 -19.75 -9.23 1.28
C ASN A 252 -19.07 -7.86 1.35
N LEU A 253 -18.02 -7.71 2.18
CA LEU A 253 -17.17 -6.53 2.18
C LEU A 253 -16.42 -6.38 0.86
N PHE A 254 -15.85 -7.45 0.31
CA PHE A 254 -15.19 -7.42 -1.00
C PHE A 254 -16.14 -6.90 -2.10
N LYS A 255 -17.35 -7.45 -2.20
CA LYS A 255 -18.37 -7.02 -3.17
C LYS A 255 -18.77 -5.56 -2.98
N MET A 256 -18.95 -5.10 -1.75
CA MET A 256 -19.27 -3.72 -1.43
C MET A 256 -18.18 -2.74 -1.91
N PHE A 257 -16.91 -3.06 -1.63
CA PHE A 257 -15.78 -2.24 -2.09
C PHE A 257 -15.64 -2.25 -3.61
N GLU A 258 -15.80 -3.41 -4.24
CA GLU A 258 -15.75 -3.53 -5.71
C GLU A 258 -16.87 -2.72 -6.38
N GLU A 259 -18.09 -2.78 -5.84
CA GLU A 259 -19.22 -2.01 -6.37
C GLU A 259 -19.01 -0.50 -6.23
N ALA A 260 -18.53 -0.03 -5.08
CA ALA A 260 -18.22 1.39 -4.86
C ALA A 260 -17.14 1.88 -5.83
N LYS A 261 -16.09 1.08 -6.03
CA LYS A 261 -15.03 1.35 -7.00
C LYS A 261 -15.57 1.40 -8.42
N ARG A 262 -16.32 0.39 -8.85
CA ARG A 262 -16.93 0.31 -10.18
C ARG A 262 -17.82 1.52 -10.48
N ARG A 263 -18.71 1.88 -9.55
CA ARG A 263 -19.57 3.07 -9.66
C ARG A 263 -18.76 4.35 -9.77
N CYS A 264 -17.68 4.48 -8.99
CA CYS A 264 -16.76 5.61 -9.07
C CYS A 264 -16.13 5.74 -10.45
N PHE A 265 -15.50 4.68 -10.98
CA PHE A 265 -14.89 4.72 -12.31
C PHE A 265 -15.90 5.01 -13.42
N ASN A 266 -17.12 4.45 -13.34
CA ASN A 266 -18.18 4.75 -14.30
C ASN A 266 -18.52 6.25 -14.32
N ARG A 267 -18.59 6.89 -13.15
CA ARG A 267 -18.82 8.34 -13.05
C ARG A 267 -17.63 9.16 -13.55
N LEU A 268 -16.40 8.72 -13.31
CA LEU A 268 -15.19 9.45 -13.76
C LEU A 268 -15.01 9.43 -15.28
N ARG A 269 -15.57 8.42 -15.96
CA ARG A 269 -15.56 8.28 -17.42
C ARG A 269 -16.69 9.05 -18.12
N ASP A 270 -17.65 9.60 -17.37
CA ASP A 270 -18.75 10.36 -17.94
C ASP A 270 -18.26 11.68 -18.54
N PHE A 271 -18.13 11.72 -19.87
CA PHE A 271 -17.71 12.91 -20.61
C PHE A 271 -18.72 14.05 -20.52
N THR A 272 -20.00 13.75 -20.29
CA THR A 272 -21.08 14.75 -20.26
C THR A 272 -21.22 15.43 -18.90
N CYS A 273 -20.70 14.81 -17.84
CA CYS A 273 -20.73 15.33 -16.47
C CYS A 273 -19.34 15.21 -15.83
N ALA A 274 -18.50 16.22 -16.04
CA ALA A 274 -17.15 16.27 -15.46
C ALA A 274 -17.21 16.24 -13.92
N ARG A 275 -16.84 15.10 -13.32
CA ARG A 275 -16.86 14.88 -11.86
C ARG A 275 -15.63 15.44 -11.15
N ILE A 276 -14.52 15.54 -11.87
CA ILE A 276 -13.28 16.13 -11.38
C ILE A 276 -13.12 17.47 -12.12
N PRO A 277 -12.90 18.60 -11.42
CA PRO A 277 -12.71 19.91 -12.05
C PRO A 277 -11.29 20.05 -12.64
N LEU A 278 -10.86 19.04 -13.41
CA LEU A 278 -9.61 19.00 -14.14
C LEU A 278 -9.91 18.82 -15.63
N PRO A 279 -9.36 19.67 -16.51
CA PRO A 279 -9.47 19.47 -17.95
C PRO A 279 -8.98 18.07 -18.35
N TRP A 280 -9.65 17.49 -19.35
CA TRP A 280 -9.30 16.18 -19.93
C TRP A 280 -9.40 14.98 -18.99
N ALA A 281 -10.02 15.08 -17.81
CA ALA A 281 -10.15 13.96 -16.88
C ALA A 281 -10.74 12.69 -17.53
N ALA A 282 -11.83 12.83 -18.31
CA ALA A 282 -12.43 11.71 -19.03
C ALA A 282 -11.49 11.13 -20.11
N ALA A 283 -10.81 11.99 -20.87
CA ALA A 283 -9.85 11.57 -21.90
C ALA A 283 -8.62 10.85 -21.29
N ILE A 284 -8.12 11.33 -20.14
CA ILE A 284 -7.05 10.68 -19.38
C ILE A 284 -7.54 9.33 -18.83
N ALA A 285 -8.79 9.24 -18.36
CA ALA A 285 -9.36 7.97 -17.91
C ALA A 285 -9.43 6.94 -19.06
N GLU A 286 -9.76 7.37 -20.27
CA GLU A 286 -9.73 6.52 -21.48
C GLU A 286 -8.30 6.13 -21.86
N GLU A 287 -7.32 7.05 -21.81
CA GLU A 287 -5.90 6.77 -22.05
C GLU A 287 -5.38 5.68 -21.09
N ILE A 288 -5.69 5.84 -19.80
CA ILE A 288 -5.33 4.88 -18.75
C ILE A 288 -5.98 3.52 -19.04
N ALA A 289 -7.26 3.49 -19.40
CA ALA A 289 -7.94 2.23 -19.74
C ALA A 289 -7.32 1.52 -20.95
N GLY A 290 -6.81 2.26 -21.93
CA GLY A 290 -6.08 1.70 -23.07
C GLY A 290 -4.76 1.03 -22.69
N GLY A 291 -4.08 1.50 -21.64
CA GLY A 291 -2.81 0.94 -21.16
C GLY A 291 -2.94 -0.12 -20.05
N PHE A 292 -3.92 0.05 -19.15
CA PHE A 292 -4.11 -0.77 -17.95
C PHE A 292 -5.28 -1.76 -18.07
N GLY A 293 -6.09 -1.65 -19.11
CA GLY A 293 -7.30 -2.46 -19.30
C GLY A 293 -8.57 -1.77 -18.78
N PRO A 294 -9.75 -2.42 -18.96
CA PRO A 294 -11.05 -1.81 -18.66
C PRO A 294 -11.28 -1.50 -17.18
N ASP A 295 -10.60 -2.24 -16.28
CA ASP A 295 -10.49 -1.92 -14.87
C ASP A 295 -9.02 -1.60 -14.54
N PRO A 296 -8.63 -0.31 -14.56
CA PRO A 296 -7.23 0.08 -14.33
C PRO A 296 -6.82 -0.02 -12.86
N TYR A 297 -7.73 -0.43 -11.96
CA TYR A 297 -7.49 -0.47 -10.53
C TYR A 297 -8.09 -1.74 -9.89
N PRO A 298 -7.62 -2.93 -10.30
CA PRO A 298 -8.27 -4.17 -9.93
C PRO A 298 -8.19 -4.44 -8.42
N TYR A 299 -9.31 -4.92 -7.87
CA TYR A 299 -9.33 -5.71 -6.65
C TYR A 299 -9.34 -7.19 -7.05
N GLY A 300 -9.06 -8.07 -6.10
CA GLY A 300 -9.00 -9.51 -6.35
C GLY A 300 -7.57 -10.05 -6.49
N ILE A 301 -7.45 -11.34 -6.24
CA ILE A 301 -6.17 -12.04 -6.17
C ILE A 301 -5.59 -12.26 -7.57
N GLU A 302 -6.39 -12.77 -8.51
CA GLU A 302 -5.87 -13.22 -9.81
C GLU A 302 -5.41 -12.05 -10.66
N GLU A 303 -6.20 -10.98 -10.71
CA GLU A 303 -5.90 -9.73 -11.40
C GLU A 303 -4.66 -9.04 -10.82
N SER A 304 -4.33 -9.33 -9.56
CA SER A 304 -3.22 -8.73 -8.82
C SER A 304 -2.06 -9.70 -8.57
N ARG A 305 -2.15 -10.93 -9.06
CA ARG A 305 -1.23 -12.02 -8.71
C ARG A 305 0.24 -11.68 -9.00
N PRO A 306 0.60 -11.12 -10.18
CA PRO A 306 1.98 -10.70 -10.43
C PRO A 306 2.49 -9.70 -9.40
N THR A 307 1.62 -8.78 -8.96
CA THR A 307 1.96 -7.75 -7.96
C THR A 307 2.15 -8.36 -6.57
N ILE A 308 1.23 -9.24 -6.15
CA ILE A 308 1.29 -9.89 -4.83
C ILE A 308 2.53 -10.77 -4.73
N GLU A 309 2.78 -11.61 -5.74
CA GLU A 309 3.93 -12.53 -5.76
C GLU A 309 5.27 -11.77 -5.81
N ALA A 310 5.35 -10.70 -6.60
CA ALA A 310 6.53 -9.83 -6.61
C ALA A 310 6.76 -9.19 -5.23
N PHE A 311 5.71 -8.67 -4.59
CA PHE A 311 5.86 -8.06 -3.27
C PHE A 311 6.29 -9.06 -2.20
N CYS A 312 5.72 -10.27 -2.18
CA CYS A 312 6.14 -11.33 -1.27
C CYS A 312 7.60 -11.71 -1.45
N ARG A 313 8.08 -11.79 -2.70
CA ARG A 313 9.49 -12.01 -3.03
C ARG A 313 10.36 -10.85 -2.56
N TYR A 314 10.05 -9.62 -2.96
CA TYR A 314 10.77 -8.41 -2.54
C TYR A 314 10.88 -8.26 -1.02
N ALA A 315 9.77 -8.48 -0.30
CA ALA A 315 9.76 -8.38 1.15
C ALA A 315 10.61 -9.48 1.82
N HIS A 316 10.66 -10.68 1.24
CA HIS A 316 11.52 -11.76 1.74
C HIS A 316 12.99 -11.50 1.48
N ASP A 317 13.35 -11.17 0.23
CA ASP A 317 14.73 -10.95 -0.20
C ASP A 317 15.37 -9.75 0.54
N GLN A 318 14.55 -8.79 1.00
CA GLN A 318 15.00 -7.64 1.78
C GLN A 318 14.91 -7.83 3.30
N GLY A 319 14.57 -9.04 3.78
CA GLY A 319 14.54 -9.35 5.21
C GLY A 319 13.38 -8.72 5.99
N VAL A 320 12.29 -8.33 5.32
CA VAL A 320 11.07 -7.79 5.97
C VAL A 320 10.16 -8.90 6.50
N THR A 321 10.24 -10.09 5.91
CA THR A 321 9.45 -11.26 6.33
C THR A 321 10.35 -12.35 6.93
N HIS A 322 9.82 -13.05 7.94
CA HIS A 322 10.56 -14.12 8.63
C HIS A 322 10.60 -15.43 7.83
N ARG A 323 9.66 -15.61 6.90
CA ARG A 323 9.55 -16.70 5.95
C ARG A 323 9.02 -16.17 4.63
N ARG A 324 9.28 -16.88 3.53
CA ARG A 324 8.69 -16.55 2.23
C ARG A 324 7.17 -16.74 2.30
N MET A 325 6.44 -15.68 1.99
CA MET A 325 4.97 -15.67 1.97
C MET A 325 4.46 -15.96 0.56
N GLY A 326 3.29 -16.56 0.46
CA GLY A 326 2.53 -16.69 -0.79
C GLY A 326 1.12 -16.14 -0.67
N VAL A 327 0.40 -16.10 -1.79
CA VAL A 327 -1.01 -15.67 -1.85
C VAL A 327 -1.87 -16.39 -0.82
N ASP A 328 -1.67 -17.70 -0.65
CA ASP A 328 -2.43 -18.54 0.27
C ASP A 328 -2.18 -18.25 1.75
N ASP A 329 -1.03 -17.64 2.06
CA ASP A 329 -0.72 -17.17 3.42
C ASP A 329 -1.39 -15.83 3.74
N LEU A 330 -1.74 -15.05 2.71
CA LEU A 330 -2.16 -13.65 2.87
C LEU A 330 -3.67 -13.47 2.87
N PHE A 331 -4.42 -14.34 2.19
CA PHE A 331 -5.86 -14.15 2.01
C PHE A 331 -6.66 -15.37 2.48
N PRO A 332 -7.82 -15.16 3.14
CA PRO A 332 -8.64 -16.23 3.67
C PRO A 332 -9.28 -17.06 2.55
N ARG A 333 -9.71 -18.28 2.86
CA ARG A 333 -10.23 -19.21 1.85
C ARG A 333 -11.49 -18.66 1.15
N GLU A 334 -12.30 -17.93 1.88
CA GLU A 334 -13.59 -17.35 1.48
C GLU A 334 -13.46 -16.43 0.26
N VAL A 335 -12.34 -15.70 0.16
CA VAL A 335 -12.04 -14.79 -0.96
C VAL A 335 -11.09 -15.40 -1.99
N ARG A 336 -10.48 -16.56 -1.70
CA ARG A 336 -9.73 -17.36 -2.68
C ARG A 336 -10.66 -18.22 -3.54
N ALA A 337 -11.75 -18.71 -2.96
CA ALA A 337 -12.74 -19.55 -3.63
C ALA A 337 -13.75 -18.71 -4.45
N MET A 338 -13.27 -17.76 -5.25
CA MET A 338 -14.14 -17.01 -6.17
C MET A 338 -14.69 -17.97 -7.23
N ALA A 339 -15.91 -18.45 -7.00
CA ALA A 339 -16.71 -19.02 -8.07
C ALA A 339 -17.01 -17.88 -9.06
N ARG A 340 -16.52 -18.01 -10.29
CA ARG A 340 -17.08 -17.28 -11.43
C ARG A 340 -18.50 -17.83 -11.59
N VAL A 341 -19.48 -17.18 -10.95
CA VAL A 341 -20.90 -17.47 -11.16
C VAL A 341 -21.39 -16.58 -12.30
#